data_AF-A0A7Y5LCI0-F1
#
_entry.id   AF-A0A7Y5LCI0-F1
#
_cell.length_a   1.000
_cell.length_b   1.000
_cell.length_c   1.000
_cell.angle_alpha   90.00
_cell.angle_beta   90.00
_cell.angle_gamma   90.00
#
_symmetry.space_group_name_H-M   'P 1'
#
loop_
_entity.id
_entity.type
_entity.pdbx_description
1 polymer ?
#
loop_
_entity_poly.entity_id
_entity_poly.type
_entity_poly.pdbx_seq_one_letter_code
_entity_poly.pdbx_strand_id
1 'polypeptide(L)'
;MIESALNTTSPGQWELFQMSEKAMPDGWLYIPPTANALLQSPALEEVHFIRDEMANMVWAVEKIVPDGLGEGIDGQNAGANAEAWLRQLAGAPVDMPPDNQKNEAALQYVLGTTVPPNWIPFIPFRPDATKAAEMTLRRAAMPRLINGQTPTRIRPRTQILKNANHGAGTLDIQEEEIPVMGLTVRSVWRRARWFGGRTFTWLAREKTLGRHLESSGLRFDQITDKI
;
A
#
# COMPACT_ATOMS: atom_id res chain seq x y z
N MET A 1 -30.68 6.65 1.66
CA MET A 1 -29.31 6.83 1.14
C MET A 1 -28.97 8.31 1.27
N ILE A 2 -27.69 8.66 1.49
CA ILE A 2 -27.25 10.07 1.49
C ILE A 2 -26.68 10.33 0.09
N GLU A 3 -27.21 11.31 -0.62
CA GLU A 3 -26.75 11.71 -1.95
C GLU A 3 -26.20 13.14 -1.90
N SER A 4 -25.21 13.47 -2.74
CA SER A 4 -24.78 14.86 -2.90
C SER A 4 -25.81 15.60 -3.74
N ALA A 5 -26.51 16.55 -3.13
CA ALA A 5 -27.50 17.38 -3.81
C ALA A 5 -26.80 18.49 -4.62
N LEU A 6 -26.20 18.15 -5.77
CA LEU A 6 -25.91 19.14 -6.79
C LEU A 6 -27.15 19.30 -7.68
N ASN A 7 -28.24 19.83 -7.11
CA ASN A 7 -29.41 20.18 -7.90
C ASN A 7 -29.49 21.69 -8.09
N THR A 8 -29.36 22.11 -9.35
CA THR A 8 -29.34 23.48 -9.83
C THR A 8 -30.76 24.03 -9.90
N THR A 9 -31.37 24.50 -8.80
CA THR A 9 -32.54 25.40 -8.92
C THR A 9 -32.81 26.19 -7.64
N SER A 10 -32.20 27.37 -7.52
CA SER A 10 -32.64 28.61 -6.83
C SER A 10 -31.40 29.34 -6.27
N PRO A 11 -31.08 30.57 -6.72
CA PRO A 11 -29.92 31.31 -6.22
C PRO A 11 -30.21 31.76 -4.78
N GLY A 12 -29.83 30.95 -3.79
CA GLY A 12 -29.99 31.28 -2.37
C GLY A 12 -30.09 30.09 -1.40
N GLN A 13 -30.28 28.86 -1.88
CA GLN A 13 -30.36 27.66 -1.03
C GLN A 13 -29.27 26.67 -1.44
N TRP A 14 -28.12 26.76 -0.77
CA TRP A 14 -27.07 25.76 -0.87
C TRP A 14 -27.17 24.80 0.30
N GLU A 15 -27.34 23.51 0.02
CA GLU A 15 -27.36 22.44 1.02
C GLU A 15 -26.30 21.39 0.65
N LEU A 16 -25.35 21.12 1.56
CA LEU A 16 -24.22 20.21 1.31
C LEU A 16 -24.62 18.72 1.39
N PHE A 17 -25.64 18.39 2.20
CA PHE A 17 -26.17 17.04 2.38
C PHE A 17 -27.67 17.09 2.68
N GLN A 18 -28.48 16.35 1.92
CA GLN A 18 -29.92 16.26 2.11
C GLN A 18 -30.38 14.81 2.15
N MET A 19 -31.44 14.52 2.90
CA MET A 19 -32.10 13.21 2.85
C MET A 19 -32.95 13.12 1.58
N SER A 20 -32.69 12.13 0.73
CA SER A 20 -33.36 11.97 -0.57
C SER A 20 -34.75 11.33 -0.50
N GLU A 21 -35.23 10.96 0.70
CA GLU A 21 -36.57 10.40 0.84
C GLU A 21 -37.64 11.49 0.86
N LYS A 22 -38.59 11.36 -0.07
CA LYS A 22 -39.70 12.28 -0.39
C LYS A 22 -40.63 12.65 0.78
N ALA A 23 -40.45 12.02 1.95
CA ALA A 23 -41.29 12.18 3.13
C ALA A 23 -40.70 13.12 4.20
N MET A 24 -39.45 13.61 4.05
CA MET A 24 -38.86 14.56 4.98
C MET A 24 -38.82 15.99 4.40
N PRO A 25 -39.10 17.02 5.21
CA PRO A 25 -38.99 18.41 4.77
C PRO A 25 -37.55 18.79 4.41
N ASP A 26 -37.39 19.74 3.49
CA ASP A 26 -36.11 20.36 3.16
C ASP A 26 -35.46 21.02 4.40
N GLY A 27 -34.13 21.12 4.44
CA GLY A 27 -33.39 21.75 5.55
C GLY A 27 -33.12 20.89 6.80
N TRP A 28 -33.37 19.57 6.76
CA TRP A 28 -33.09 18.67 7.88
C TRP A 28 -31.71 18.01 7.77
N LEU A 29 -30.89 18.15 8.83
CA LEU A 29 -29.60 17.49 8.96
C LEU A 29 -29.78 16.10 9.61
N TYR A 30 -29.43 15.05 8.90
CA TYR A 30 -29.34 13.72 9.48
C TYR A 30 -28.13 13.62 10.42
N ILE A 31 -28.38 13.41 11.71
CA ILE A 31 -27.35 13.10 12.70
C ILE A 31 -27.39 11.58 12.91
N PRO A 32 -26.41 10.82 12.38
CA PRO A 32 -26.39 9.39 12.61
C PRO A 32 -26.22 9.11 14.10
N PRO A 33 -26.88 8.08 14.65
CA PRO A 33 -26.58 7.63 15.99
C PRO A 33 -25.11 7.19 16.05
N THR A 34 -24.34 7.82 16.93
CA THR A 34 -22.92 7.51 17.12
C THR A 34 -22.74 6.54 18.28
N ALA A 35 -21.75 5.65 18.17
CA ALA A 35 -21.39 4.79 19.28
C ALA A 35 -20.56 5.60 20.29
N ASN A 36 -21.03 5.71 21.54
CA ASN A 36 -20.35 6.48 22.59
C ASN A 36 -19.01 5.85 23.03
N ALA A 37 -18.86 4.52 22.89
CA ALA A 37 -17.66 3.80 23.26
C ALA A 37 -17.29 2.77 22.19
N LEU A 38 -16.03 2.80 21.77
CA LEU A 38 -15.47 1.93 20.75
C LEU A 38 -14.24 1.24 21.31
N LEU A 39 -14.19 -0.08 21.19
CA LEU A 39 -12.97 -0.86 21.40
C LEU A 39 -12.31 -1.09 20.04
N GLN A 40 -10.99 -0.93 20.01
CA GLN A 40 -10.17 -1.12 18.82
C GLN A 40 -9.06 -2.13 19.12
N SER A 41 -8.86 -3.08 18.21
CA SER A 41 -7.74 -4.02 18.26
C SER A 41 -6.43 -3.32 17.87
N PRO A 42 -5.27 -3.97 18.09
CA PRO A 42 -4.07 -3.68 17.32
C PRO A 42 -4.33 -3.77 15.81
N ALA A 43 -3.46 -3.14 15.00
CA ALA A 43 -3.58 -3.20 13.55
C ALA A 43 -3.35 -4.63 13.05
N LEU A 44 -4.30 -5.13 12.25
CA LEU A 44 -4.16 -6.37 11.49
C LEU A 44 -3.24 -6.16 10.29
N GLU A 45 -3.35 -4.98 9.66
CA GLU A 45 -2.51 -4.55 8.55
C GLU A 45 -2.16 -3.07 8.75
N GLU A 46 -0.93 -2.69 8.44
CA GLU A 46 -0.48 -1.30 8.46
C GLU A 46 0.45 -1.06 7.27
N VAL A 47 0.10 -0.07 6.45
CA VAL A 47 0.87 0.30 5.27
C VAL A 47 1.23 1.78 5.34
N HIS A 48 2.52 2.07 5.19
CA HIS A 48 3.07 3.41 5.13
C HIS A 48 3.33 3.77 3.67
N PHE A 49 2.68 4.81 3.17
CA PHE A 49 2.99 5.38 1.86
C PHE A 49 3.99 6.51 2.02
N ILE A 50 5.14 6.36 1.39
CA ILE A 50 6.27 7.28 1.43
C ILE A 50 6.48 7.82 0.03
N ARG A 51 6.38 9.14 -0.13
CA ARG A 51 6.51 9.79 -1.44
C ARG A 51 7.97 10.12 -1.75
N ASP A 52 8.39 9.77 -2.95
CA ASP A 52 9.65 10.20 -3.56
C ASP A 52 9.32 11.32 -4.56
N GLU A 53 9.58 12.56 -4.16
CA GLU A 53 9.28 13.73 -4.98
C GLU A 53 10.15 13.82 -6.24
N MET A 54 11.40 13.35 -6.19
CA MET A 54 12.33 13.45 -7.33
C MET A 54 11.94 12.48 -8.45
N ALA A 55 11.48 11.27 -8.09
CA ALA A 55 11.03 10.27 -9.05
C ALA A 55 9.52 10.34 -9.36
N ASN A 56 8.78 11.19 -8.65
CA ASN A 56 7.32 11.19 -8.59
C ASN A 56 6.72 9.78 -8.36
N MET A 57 7.38 9.02 -7.50
CA MET A 57 7.01 7.64 -7.15
C MET A 57 6.55 7.57 -5.70
N VAL A 58 5.87 6.48 -5.35
CA VAL A 58 5.52 6.20 -3.95
C VAL A 58 5.95 4.79 -3.58
N TRP A 59 6.54 4.66 -2.40
CA TRP A 59 6.76 3.38 -1.76
C TRP A 59 5.62 3.10 -0.80
N ALA A 60 4.92 1.99 -0.98
CA ALA A 60 4.01 1.45 0.01
C ALA A 60 4.74 0.37 0.82
N VAL A 61 5.10 0.70 2.05
CA VAL A 61 5.82 -0.17 2.97
C VAL A 61 4.81 -0.91 3.85
N GLU A 62 4.76 -2.23 3.73
CA GLU A 62 3.95 -3.06 4.62
C GLU A 62 4.66 -3.15 5.97
N LYS A 63 4.19 -2.37 6.94
CA LYS A 63 4.74 -2.35 8.30
C LYS A 63 4.19 -3.50 9.13
N ILE A 64 2.89 -3.75 9.01
CA ILE A 64 2.21 -4.88 9.64
C ILE A 64 1.47 -5.66 8.55
N VAL A 65 1.71 -6.98 8.51
CA VAL A 65 1.06 -7.91 7.59
C VAL A 65 0.26 -8.94 8.37
N PRO A 66 -0.84 -9.46 7.82
CA PRO A 66 -1.63 -10.47 8.51
C PRO A 66 -0.84 -11.78 8.59
N ASP A 67 -0.87 -12.42 9.76
CA ASP A 67 -0.24 -13.72 10.01
C ASP A 67 -1.06 -14.92 9.49
N GLY A 68 -2.35 -14.69 9.20
CA GLY A 68 -3.32 -15.70 8.78
C GLY A 68 -4.12 -16.33 9.93
N LEU A 69 -3.80 -16.02 11.19
CA LEU A 69 -4.48 -16.47 12.40
C LEU A 69 -5.32 -15.35 13.06
N GLY A 70 -5.28 -14.13 12.49
CA GLY A 70 -6.11 -13.00 12.91
C GLY A 70 -5.33 -11.91 13.62
N GLU A 71 -4.00 -12.03 13.69
CA GLU A 71 -3.11 -11.02 14.22
C GLU A 71 -2.23 -10.39 13.13
N GLY A 72 -1.67 -9.23 13.46
CA GLY A 72 -0.68 -8.56 12.62
C GLY A 72 0.74 -8.87 13.11
N ILE A 73 1.64 -9.20 12.18
CA ILE A 73 3.07 -9.39 12.45
C ILE A 73 3.91 -8.37 11.68
N ASP A 74 5.14 -8.14 12.13
CA ASP A 74 6.05 -7.21 11.47
C ASP A 74 6.33 -7.63 10.02
N GLY A 75 6.07 -6.71 9.08
CA GLY A 75 6.13 -6.96 7.65
C GLY A 75 7.56 -7.14 7.13
N GLN A 76 8.54 -6.47 7.73
CA GLN A 76 9.95 -6.62 7.34
C GLN A 76 10.44 -8.02 7.69
N ASN A 77 10.21 -8.47 8.92
CA ASN A 77 10.56 -9.81 9.38
C ASN A 77 9.82 -10.90 8.59
N ALA A 78 8.51 -10.74 8.37
CA ALA A 78 7.72 -11.67 7.57
C ALA A 78 8.23 -11.77 6.12
N GLY A 79 8.67 -10.64 5.56
CA GLY A 79 9.30 -10.56 4.25
C GLY A 79 10.66 -11.27 4.20
N ALA A 80 11.55 -10.94 5.12
CA ALA A 80 12.89 -11.52 5.22
C ALA A 80 12.84 -13.05 5.45
N ASN A 81 11.95 -13.52 6.33
CA ASN A 81 11.76 -14.96 6.57
C ASN A 81 11.30 -15.70 5.31
N ALA A 82 10.40 -15.09 4.53
CA ALA A 82 9.93 -15.68 3.28
C ALA A 82 11.06 -15.76 2.23
N GLU A 83 11.91 -14.74 2.14
CA GLU A 83 13.08 -14.78 1.26
C GLU A 83 14.12 -15.82 1.69
N ALA A 84 14.41 -15.91 2.99
CA ALA A 84 15.33 -16.90 3.53
C ALA A 84 14.84 -18.33 3.23
N TRP A 85 13.55 -18.60 3.46
CA TRP A 85 12.95 -19.89 3.17
C TRP A 85 13.01 -20.25 1.67
N LEU A 86 12.73 -19.30 0.78
CA LEU A 86 12.82 -19.53 -0.67
C LEU A 86 14.25 -19.79 -1.14
N ARG A 87 15.23 -19.07 -0.58
CA ARG A 87 16.66 -19.33 -0.87
C ARG A 87 17.07 -20.71 -0.42
N GLN A 88 16.63 -21.16 0.76
CA GLN A 88 16.88 -22.51 1.24
C GLN A 88 16.28 -23.57 0.31
N LEU A 89 15.05 -23.34 -0.17
CA LEU A 89 14.36 -24.27 -1.08
C LEU A 89 15.01 -24.32 -2.47
N ALA A 90 15.59 -23.22 -2.94
CA ALA A 90 16.30 -23.15 -4.22
C ALA A 90 17.59 -23.99 -4.24
N GLY A 91 18.10 -24.42 -3.08
CA GLY A 91 19.31 -25.22 -2.97
C GLY A 91 20.60 -24.40 -3.11
N ALA A 92 21.74 -25.09 -3.18
CA ALA A 92 23.02 -24.44 -3.49
C ALA A 92 22.94 -23.80 -4.89
N PRO A 93 23.57 -22.63 -5.11
CA PRO A 93 23.60 -22.01 -6.43
C PRO A 93 24.08 -23.04 -7.45
N VAL A 94 23.34 -23.18 -8.55
CA VAL A 94 23.81 -23.94 -9.72
C VAL A 94 25.19 -23.40 -10.06
N ASP A 95 26.20 -24.27 -10.03
CA ASP A 95 27.57 -23.91 -10.41
C ASP A 95 27.49 -23.07 -11.67
N MET A 96 27.96 -21.81 -11.57
CA MET A 96 28.16 -21.00 -12.76
C MET A 96 29.01 -21.83 -13.74
N PRO A 97 28.78 -21.73 -15.07
CA PRO A 97 29.63 -22.40 -16.03
C PRO A 97 31.09 -22.18 -15.63
N PRO A 98 31.94 -23.23 -15.66
CA PRO A 98 33.30 -23.15 -15.15
C PRO A 98 33.96 -21.94 -15.77
N ASP A 99 34.41 -21.04 -14.91
CA ASP A 99 34.95 -19.74 -15.26
C ASP A 99 36.17 -19.92 -16.17
N ASN A 100 35.95 -19.93 -17.48
CA ASN A 100 37.02 -19.93 -18.47
C ASN A 100 37.73 -18.57 -18.51
N GLN A 101 37.25 -17.56 -17.77
CA GLN A 101 37.88 -16.26 -17.60
C GLN A 101 37.82 -15.81 -16.14
N LYS A 102 38.68 -16.39 -15.29
CA LYS A 102 38.94 -15.87 -13.94
C LYS A 102 39.08 -14.36 -13.99
N ASN A 103 38.03 -13.66 -13.59
CA ASN A 103 38.02 -12.21 -13.59
C ASN A 103 38.82 -11.75 -12.35
N GLU A 104 40.04 -11.26 -12.56
CA GLU A 104 40.97 -10.85 -11.49
C GLU A 104 40.71 -9.42 -10.97
N ALA A 105 39.64 -8.75 -11.42
CA ALA A 105 39.32 -7.40 -10.95
C ALA A 105 39.06 -7.37 -9.44
N ALA A 106 39.76 -6.48 -8.73
CA ALA A 106 39.57 -6.26 -7.28
C ALA A 106 38.22 -5.61 -6.94
N LEU A 107 37.60 -4.95 -7.92
CA LEU A 107 36.34 -4.22 -7.76
C LEU A 107 35.23 -4.88 -8.59
N GLN A 108 34.03 -4.88 -8.04
CA GLN A 108 32.80 -5.33 -8.67
C GLN A 108 31.87 -4.14 -8.87
N TYR A 109 31.38 -3.98 -10.10
CA TYR A 109 30.29 -3.05 -10.39
C TYR A 109 28.94 -3.70 -10.05
N VAL A 110 28.14 -3.01 -9.24
CA VAL A 110 26.78 -3.40 -8.88
C VAL A 110 25.82 -2.38 -9.49
N LEU A 111 25.14 -2.81 -10.56
CA LEU A 111 24.18 -1.97 -11.29
C LEU A 111 23.04 -1.46 -10.38
N GLY A 112 22.53 -2.31 -9.48
CA GLY A 112 21.49 -1.93 -8.55
C GLY A 112 21.31 -2.92 -7.41
N THR A 113 21.05 -2.42 -6.22
CA THR A 113 20.65 -3.23 -5.06
C THR A 113 19.17 -3.60 -5.14
N THR A 114 18.75 -4.58 -4.35
CA THR A 114 17.32 -4.85 -4.12
C THR A 114 16.83 -4.08 -2.90
N VAL A 115 15.51 -3.98 -2.77
CA VAL A 115 14.84 -3.47 -1.56
C VAL A 115 14.27 -4.64 -0.75
N PRO A 116 13.98 -4.43 0.55
CA PRO A 116 13.23 -5.41 1.33
C PRO A 116 11.86 -5.72 0.70
N PRO A 117 11.39 -6.97 0.75
CA PRO A 117 10.20 -7.41 -0.01
C PRO A 117 8.88 -6.82 0.47
N ASN A 118 8.85 -6.18 1.65
CA ASN A 118 7.69 -5.44 2.14
C ASN A 118 7.58 -4.03 1.53
N TRP A 119 8.55 -3.59 0.72
CA TRP A 119 8.51 -2.32 -0.01
C TRP A 119 7.90 -2.53 -1.40
N ILE A 120 6.69 -2.01 -1.59
CA ILE A 120 5.92 -2.17 -2.82
C ILE A 120 5.91 -0.84 -3.58
N PRO A 121 6.50 -0.78 -4.79
CA PRO A 121 6.56 0.46 -5.55
C PRO A 121 5.22 0.79 -6.21
N PHE A 122 4.91 2.07 -6.26
CA PHE A 122 3.88 2.68 -7.09
C PHE A 122 4.56 3.63 -8.07
N ILE A 123 4.41 3.34 -9.37
CA ILE A 123 5.03 4.09 -10.46
C ILE A 123 4.02 5.06 -11.07
N PRO A 124 4.44 6.29 -11.42
CA PRO A 124 3.58 7.23 -12.11
C PRO A 124 3.31 6.74 -13.54
N PHE A 125 2.07 6.85 -13.97
CA PHE A 125 1.68 6.67 -15.36
C PHE A 125 0.47 7.56 -15.67
N ARG A 126 0.27 7.85 -16.96
CA ARG A 126 -0.93 8.57 -17.44
C ARG A 126 -1.88 7.56 -18.08
N PRO A 127 -3.09 7.35 -17.54
CA PRO A 127 -4.09 6.47 -18.17
C PRO A 127 -4.51 6.97 -19.55
N ASP A 128 -4.63 8.29 -19.71
CA ASP A 128 -4.95 8.96 -20.95
C ASP A 128 -3.87 10.00 -21.26
N ALA A 129 -3.12 9.78 -22.34
CA ALA A 129 -2.03 10.67 -22.75
C ALA A 129 -2.53 12.05 -23.22
N THR A 130 -3.81 12.19 -23.56
CA THR A 130 -4.39 13.47 -24.03
C THR A 130 -4.74 14.40 -22.87
N LYS A 131 -4.93 13.86 -21.67
CA LYS A 131 -5.21 14.63 -20.45
C LYS A 131 -3.93 14.89 -19.67
N ALA A 132 -3.26 16.00 -19.99
CA ALA A 132 -1.95 16.33 -19.42
C ALA A 132 -1.90 16.37 -17.87
N ALA A 133 -3.04 16.65 -17.22
CA ALA A 133 -3.14 16.85 -15.77
C ALA A 133 -3.45 15.57 -14.96
N GLU A 134 -3.88 14.47 -15.58
CA GLU A 134 -4.24 13.25 -14.85
C GLU A 134 -3.00 12.35 -14.71
N MET A 135 -2.31 12.45 -13.56
CA MET A 135 -1.24 11.53 -13.17
C MET A 135 -1.79 10.51 -12.17
N THR A 136 -1.53 9.24 -12.42
CA THR A 136 -1.97 8.15 -11.54
C THR A 136 -0.79 7.30 -11.15
N LEU A 137 -0.77 6.83 -9.91
CA LEU A 137 0.21 5.93 -9.35
C LEU A 137 -0.29 4.49 -9.47
N ARG A 138 0.39 3.66 -10.26
CA ARG A 138 0.07 2.24 -10.40
C ARG A 138 0.99 1.37 -9.56
N ARG A 139 0.42 0.44 -8.81
CA ARG A 139 1.17 -0.57 -8.08
C ARG A 139 2.02 -1.42 -9.04
N ALA A 140 3.33 -1.25 -8.95
CA ALA A 140 4.34 -2.04 -9.64
C ALA A 140 4.81 -3.20 -8.75
N ALA A 141 5.96 -3.78 -9.04
CA ALA A 141 6.62 -4.71 -8.15
C ALA A 141 8.09 -4.85 -8.48
N MET A 142 8.86 -5.11 -7.44
CA MET A 142 10.26 -5.44 -7.55
C MET A 142 10.45 -6.90 -7.99
N PRO A 143 11.50 -7.19 -8.77
CA PRO A 143 11.89 -8.55 -9.07
C PRO A 143 12.51 -9.19 -7.82
N ARG A 144 12.14 -10.44 -7.56
CA ARG A 144 12.83 -11.33 -6.63
C ARG A 144 13.86 -12.12 -7.42
N LEU A 145 15.12 -11.89 -7.07
CA LEU A 145 16.28 -12.54 -7.68
C LEU A 145 16.83 -13.57 -6.70
N ILE A 146 16.76 -14.85 -7.07
CA ILE A 146 17.38 -15.96 -6.36
C ILE A 146 18.29 -16.68 -7.36
N ASN A 147 19.55 -16.91 -7.00
CA ASN A 147 20.53 -17.50 -7.91
C ASN A 147 20.05 -18.85 -8.44
N GLY A 148 20.23 -19.09 -9.74
CA GLY A 148 19.79 -20.31 -10.41
C GLY A 148 18.28 -20.47 -10.58
N GLN A 149 17.48 -19.47 -10.18
CA GLN A 149 16.03 -19.49 -10.32
C GLN A 149 15.56 -18.38 -11.27
N THR A 150 14.45 -18.63 -11.97
CA THR A 150 13.81 -17.60 -12.80
C THR A 150 13.35 -16.44 -11.92
N PRO A 151 13.62 -15.17 -12.30
CA PRO A 151 13.13 -14.02 -11.57
C PRO A 151 11.61 -14.06 -11.37
N THR A 152 11.16 -13.88 -10.13
CA THR A 152 9.72 -13.85 -9.80
C THR A 152 9.31 -12.46 -9.32
N ARG A 153 8.02 -12.15 -9.35
CA ARG A 153 7.51 -10.84 -8.90
C ARG A 153 7.24 -10.85 -7.40
N ILE A 154 7.76 -9.88 -6.66
CA ILE A 154 7.36 -9.67 -5.25
C ILE A 154 5.89 -9.23 -5.21
N ARG A 155 5.08 -9.94 -4.43
CA ARG A 155 3.64 -9.66 -4.27
C ARG A 155 3.38 -9.10 -2.87
N PRO A 156 2.53 -8.07 -2.74
CA PRO A 156 2.14 -7.57 -1.43
C PRO A 156 1.43 -8.64 -0.61
N ARG A 157 1.52 -8.54 0.71
CA ARG A 157 0.94 -9.49 1.66
C ARG A 157 -0.37 -8.97 2.25
N THR A 158 -0.51 -7.66 2.41
CA THR A 158 -1.70 -6.96 2.93
C THR A 158 -2.84 -6.94 1.92
N GLN A 159 -4.07 -7.02 2.40
CA GLN A 159 -5.26 -6.79 1.61
C GLN A 159 -5.38 -5.33 1.18
N ILE A 160 -4.90 -4.38 2.01
CA ILE A 160 -4.78 -2.96 1.62
C ILE A 160 -4.13 -2.83 0.23
N LEU A 161 -3.01 -3.52 -0.01
CA LEU A 161 -2.28 -3.43 -1.28
C LEU A 161 -2.67 -4.51 -2.31
N LYS A 162 -3.35 -5.60 -1.93
CA LYS A 162 -3.79 -6.64 -2.87
C LYS A 162 -5.03 -6.24 -3.67
N ASN A 163 -5.92 -5.43 -3.10
CA ASN A 163 -7.17 -5.08 -3.76
C ASN A 163 -6.90 -4.41 -5.10
N ALA A 164 -7.58 -4.88 -6.14
CA ALA A 164 -7.59 -4.21 -7.43
C ALA A 164 -8.78 -3.24 -7.51
N ASN A 165 -8.63 -2.15 -8.25
CA ASN A 165 -9.72 -1.22 -8.52
C ASN A 165 -10.71 -1.89 -9.48
N HIS A 166 -11.99 -1.97 -9.08
CA HIS A 166 -13.16 -2.25 -9.93
C HIS A 166 -12.94 -3.23 -11.11
N GLY A 167 -12.32 -4.40 -10.85
CA GLY A 167 -12.16 -5.47 -11.86
C GLY A 167 -10.98 -5.30 -12.84
N ALA A 168 -10.19 -4.22 -12.77
CA ALA A 168 -9.08 -3.95 -13.70
C ALA A 168 -7.77 -4.71 -13.38
N GLY A 169 -7.75 -5.54 -12.33
CA GLY A 169 -6.57 -6.33 -11.92
C GLY A 169 -5.37 -5.52 -11.40
N THR A 170 -5.46 -4.19 -11.39
CA THR A 170 -4.43 -3.23 -10.97
C THR A 170 -4.93 -2.38 -9.79
N LEU A 171 -4.00 -1.89 -8.97
CA LEU A 171 -4.29 -0.95 -7.89
C LEU A 171 -3.67 0.37 -8.31
N ASP A 172 -4.55 1.31 -8.67
CA ASP A 172 -4.21 2.62 -9.17
C ASP A 172 -4.71 3.67 -8.17
N ILE A 173 -3.85 4.62 -7.81
CA ILE A 173 -4.14 5.66 -6.82
C ILE A 173 -3.89 7.00 -7.50
N GLN A 174 -4.78 7.97 -7.35
CA GLN A 174 -4.52 9.30 -7.89
C GLN A 174 -3.30 9.92 -7.22
N GLU A 175 -2.48 10.63 -7.98
CA GLU A 175 -1.21 11.14 -7.49
C GLU A 175 -1.40 12.11 -6.31
N GLU A 176 -2.48 12.89 -6.31
CA GLU A 176 -2.87 13.84 -5.26
C GLU A 176 -3.34 13.18 -3.95
N GLU A 177 -3.69 11.88 -3.96
CA GLU A 177 -4.19 11.17 -2.76
C GLU A 177 -3.10 10.88 -1.74
N ILE A 178 -1.84 10.94 -2.18
CA ILE A 178 -0.66 10.66 -1.36
C ILE A 178 0.15 11.95 -1.24
N PRO A 179 -0.07 12.74 -0.17
CA PRO A 179 0.64 14.00 0.01
C PRO A 179 2.13 13.77 0.28
N VAL A 180 2.92 14.84 0.14
CA VAL A 180 4.37 14.86 0.42
C VAL A 180 4.70 14.33 1.81
N MET A 181 3.87 14.67 2.80
CA MET A 181 4.06 14.20 4.17
C MET A 181 3.82 12.70 4.34
N GLY A 182 3.38 11.97 3.32
CA GLY A 182 3.09 10.55 3.38
C GLY A 182 1.75 10.22 4.03
N LEU A 183 1.43 8.92 4.03
CA LEU A 183 0.16 8.39 4.50
C LEU A 183 0.35 7.11 5.31
N THR A 184 -0.46 6.92 6.33
CA THR A 184 -0.62 5.62 6.98
C THR A 184 -2.03 5.10 6.78
N VAL A 185 -2.15 3.87 6.30
CA VAL A 185 -3.42 3.14 6.20
C VAL A 185 -3.35 1.94 7.11
N ARG A 186 -4.31 1.81 8.03
CA ARG A 186 -4.43 0.66 8.93
C ARG A 186 -5.75 -0.06 8.74
N SER A 187 -5.71 -1.39 8.83
CA SER A 187 -6.90 -2.24 8.99
C SER A 187 -6.97 -2.69 10.44
N VAL A 188 -8.06 -2.36 11.15
CA VAL A 188 -8.25 -2.65 12.58
C VAL A 188 -9.63 -3.26 12.84
N TRP A 189 -9.73 -4.22 13.75
CA TRP A 189 -11.02 -4.68 14.23
C TRP A 189 -11.57 -3.68 15.23
N ARG A 190 -12.84 -3.30 15.02
CA ARG A 190 -13.58 -2.41 15.90
C ARG A 190 -14.79 -3.13 16.46
N ARG A 191 -15.07 -2.86 17.74
CA ARG A 191 -16.21 -3.40 18.46
C ARG A 191 -16.94 -2.27 19.17
N ALA A 192 -18.25 -2.21 19.00
CA ALA A 192 -19.12 -1.29 19.74
C ALA A 192 -20.35 -2.01 20.27
N ARG A 193 -20.88 -1.52 21.39
CA ARG A 193 -22.16 -1.95 21.94
C ARG A 193 -23.21 -0.88 21.63
N TRP A 194 -24.30 -1.30 21.00
CA TRP A 194 -25.39 -0.42 20.62
C TRP A 194 -26.32 -0.11 21.80
N PHE A 195 -27.18 0.91 21.66
CA PHE A 195 -28.13 1.34 22.70
C PHE A 195 -29.01 0.20 23.23
N GLY A 196 -29.41 -0.74 22.35
CA GLY A 196 -30.15 -1.95 22.73
C GLY A 196 -29.31 -3.07 23.34
N GLY A 197 -28.04 -2.82 23.68
CA GLY A 197 -27.13 -3.79 24.26
C GLY A 197 -26.49 -4.79 23.28
N ARG A 198 -26.90 -4.79 22.00
CA ARG A 198 -26.30 -5.65 20.95
C ARG A 198 -24.86 -5.25 20.66
N THR A 199 -23.98 -6.24 20.49
CA THR A 199 -22.59 -6.01 20.10
C THR A 199 -22.43 -6.10 18.59
N PHE A 200 -21.68 -5.17 18.01
CA PHE A 200 -21.28 -5.18 16.61
C PHE A 200 -19.76 -5.17 16.53
N THR A 201 -19.22 -6.01 15.65
CA THR A 201 -17.79 -6.07 15.35
C THR A 201 -17.61 -5.97 13.85
N TRP A 202 -16.66 -5.15 13.40
CA TRP A 202 -16.37 -4.97 11.99
C TRP A 202 -14.89 -4.65 11.76
N LEU A 203 -14.40 -4.95 10.56
CA LEU A 203 -13.08 -4.53 10.12
C LEU A 203 -13.18 -3.10 9.57
N ALA A 204 -12.45 -2.18 10.17
CA ALA A 204 -12.37 -0.79 9.73
C ALA A 204 -11.03 -0.52 9.06
N ARG A 205 -11.04 0.41 8.08
CA ARG A 205 -9.83 1.01 7.54
C ARG A 205 -9.75 2.46 7.98
N GLU A 206 -8.60 2.85 8.51
CA GLU A 206 -8.32 4.24 8.88
C GLU A 206 -7.16 4.79 8.06
N LYS A 207 -7.30 6.04 7.64
CA LYS A 207 -6.31 6.81 6.89
C LYS A 207 -5.84 7.93 7.80
N THR A 208 -4.54 8.01 8.06
CA THR A 208 -3.93 9.09 8.85
C THR A 208 -2.76 9.69 8.08
N LEU A 209 -2.61 11.01 8.17
CA LEU A 209 -1.44 11.69 7.64
C LEU A 209 -0.26 11.46 8.59
N GLY A 210 0.93 11.25 8.04
CA GLY A 210 2.10 11.03 8.88
C GLY A 210 3.36 10.82 8.06
N ARG A 211 4.42 11.52 8.47
CA ARG A 211 5.73 11.44 7.83
C ARG A 211 6.49 10.23 8.32
N HIS A 212 6.75 9.32 7.40
CA HIS A 212 7.62 8.17 7.63
C HIS A 212 8.97 8.45 6.99
N LEU A 213 10.01 8.47 7.81
CA LEU A 213 11.40 8.65 7.39
C LEU A 213 12.06 7.27 7.37
N GLU A 214 11.71 6.46 6.39
CA GLU A 214 12.35 5.17 6.17
C GLU A 214 13.11 5.21 4.83
N SER A 215 14.21 4.46 4.75
CA SER A 215 14.97 4.28 3.51
C SER A 215 14.90 2.83 3.09
N SER A 216 14.62 2.59 1.82
CA SER A 216 14.60 1.25 1.23
C SER A 216 16.00 0.64 1.13
N GLY A 217 17.06 1.46 1.22
CA GLY A 217 18.44 1.05 0.92
C GLY A 217 18.71 0.81 -0.57
N LEU A 218 17.78 1.19 -1.46
CA LEU A 218 17.97 1.09 -2.90
C LEU A 218 19.10 2.01 -3.35
N ARG A 219 20.09 1.44 -4.06
CA ARG A 219 21.23 2.14 -4.62
C ARG A 219 21.46 1.61 -6.02
N PHE A 220 21.87 2.49 -6.92
CA PHE A 220 22.29 2.15 -8.28
C PHE A 220 23.76 2.51 -8.48
N ASP A 221 24.36 1.92 -9.51
CA ASP A 221 25.69 2.26 -10.01
C ASP A 221 26.77 2.32 -8.91
N GLN A 222 26.83 1.25 -8.12
CA GLN A 222 27.79 1.12 -7.02
C GLN A 222 29.04 0.38 -7.47
N ILE A 223 30.18 0.75 -6.91
CA ILE A 223 31.43 -0.01 -7.02
C ILE A 223 31.74 -0.55 -5.62
N THR A 224 31.86 -1.86 -5.49
CA THR A 224 32.17 -2.55 -4.23
C THR A 224 33.42 -3.41 -4.40
N ASP A 225 34.07 -3.77 -3.31
CA ASP A 225 35.13 -4.78 -3.36
C ASP A 225 34.54 -6.13 -3.81
N LYS A 226 35.30 -6.86 -4.62
CA LYS A 226 34.93 -8.20 -5.06
C LYS A 226 35.20 -9.19 -3.91
N ILE A 227 34.14 -9.83 -3.41
CA ILE A 227 34.19 -10.85 -2.35
C ILE A 227 34.68 -12.18 -2.91
#